data_AF-A0A3B0CNM5-F1
#
_entry.id   AF-A0A3B0CNM5-F1
#
_cell.length_a   1.000
_cell.length_b   1.000
_cell.length_c   1.000
_cell.angle_alpha   90.00
_cell.angle_beta   90.00
_cell.angle_gamma   90.00
#
_symmetry.space_group_name_H-M   'P 1'
#
loop_
_entity.id
_entity.type
_entity.pdbx_description
1 polymer ?
#
loop_
_entity_poly.entity_id
_entity_poly.type
_entity_poly.pdbx_seq_one_letter_code
_entity_poly.pdbx_strand_id
1 'polypeptide(L)'
;MNKRLIVITICTVMFLLAAIQLKHRWSSEQTFGESEIRYGTQGGDVYELQGRLKLLGFYKGDVDGDFGYETLQSLKTFQQQFGMKVDGIAGGKTKVKLWEATKEWSPDRTPRKGAESEAPAPPAGSPAPGSNEAAGQENAPAKEASGNELYSGSNNLGLSDQDMKLMANAVFGESRGEPYVGQIAVAAVILNRVKSASFPNTVSGVIFQPGAFTAVADGQIWLTPNDVASKAVKDALNGYDPTGGCTYYFNPETATSAWIWSRPQVKQIGKHIFCK
;
A
#
# COMPACT_ATOMS: atom_id res chain seq x y z
N MET A 1 56.83 18.89 41.59
CA MET A 1 56.16 18.66 40.29
C MET A 1 56.17 19.97 39.51
N ASN A 2 56.78 19.99 38.32
CA ASN A 2 57.05 21.23 37.60
C ASN A 2 55.72 21.83 37.11
N LYS A 3 55.42 23.09 37.43
CA LYS A 3 54.17 23.76 37.02
C LYS A 3 53.90 23.61 35.52
N ARG A 4 54.95 23.60 34.70
CA ARG A 4 54.90 23.31 33.26
C ARG A 4 54.38 21.90 32.93
N LEU A 5 54.80 20.89 33.68
CA LEU A 5 54.36 19.51 33.49
C LEU A 5 52.86 19.38 33.81
N ILE A 6 52.39 20.03 34.88
CA ILE A 6 50.97 20.01 35.28
C ILE A 6 50.09 20.66 34.21
N VAL A 7 50.51 21.80 33.67
CA VAL A 7 49.77 22.51 32.60
C VAL A 7 49.70 21.67 31.33
N ILE A 8 50.79 21.02 30.93
CA ILE A 8 50.82 20.15 29.75
C ILE A 8 49.85 18.97 29.93
N THR A 9 49.83 18.33 31.09
CA THR A 9 48.94 17.19 31.36
C THR A 9 47.46 17.59 31.39
N ILE A 10 47.13 18.77 31.91
CA ILE A 10 45.74 19.27 31.89
C ILE A 10 45.28 19.55 30.45
N CYS A 11 46.13 20.18 29.62
CA CYS A 11 45.80 20.47 28.23
C CYS A 11 45.61 19.20 27.39
N THR A 12 46.43 18.17 27.59
CA THR A 12 46.28 16.90 26.86
C THR A 12 45.01 16.16 27.26
N VAL A 13 44.64 16.18 28.55
CA VAL A 13 43.38 15.57 29.03
C VAL A 13 42.17 16.34 28.51
N MET A 14 42.19 17.68 28.51
CA MET A 14 41.11 18.47 27.92
C MET A 14 40.98 18.27 26.41
N PHE A 15 42.09 18.14 25.68
CA PHE A 15 42.07 17.85 24.25
C PHE A 15 41.53 16.44 23.97
N LEU A 16 41.90 15.44 24.79
CA LEU A 16 41.35 14.09 24.71
C LEU A 16 39.84 14.07 25.02
N LEU A 17 39.40 14.79 26.05
CA LEU A 17 37.98 14.93 26.39
C LEU A 17 37.22 15.67 25.28
N ALA A 18 37.76 16.76 24.73
CA ALA A 18 37.16 17.46 23.60
C ALA A 18 37.09 16.57 22.35
N ALA A 19 38.12 15.77 22.08
CA ALA A 19 38.14 14.81 20.97
C ALA A 19 37.12 13.68 21.18
N ILE A 20 36.91 13.21 22.42
CA ILE A 20 35.85 12.23 22.75
C ILE A 20 34.47 12.85 22.55
N GLN A 21 34.24 14.10 22.98
CA GLN A 21 32.99 14.83 22.73
C GLN A 21 32.77 15.09 21.22
N LEU A 22 33.83 15.29 20.43
CA LEU A 22 33.74 15.45 18.98
C LEU A 22 33.47 14.12 18.26
N LYS A 23 34.02 13.00 18.76
CA LYS A 23 33.76 11.64 18.24
C LYS A 23 32.33 11.18 18.54
N HIS A 24 31.77 11.61 19.66
CA HIS A 24 30.38 11.31 20.03
C HIS A 24 29.35 12.16 19.27
N ARG A 25 29.77 13.27 18.63
CA ARG A 25 28.94 14.04 17.67
C ARG A 25 28.75 13.34 16.33
N TRP A 26 29.38 12.18 16.11
CA TRP A 26 29.18 11.32 14.95
C TRP A 26 28.56 9.98 15.38
N SER A 27 27.41 10.02 16.02
CA SER A 27 26.48 8.89 15.91
C SER A 27 25.77 9.03 14.58
N SER A 28 26.16 8.23 13.59
CA SER A 28 25.30 7.97 12.44
C SER A 28 24.01 7.35 12.95
N GLU A 29 22.93 8.11 12.91
CA GLU A 29 21.58 7.63 13.22
C GLU A 29 21.31 6.38 12.37
N GLN A 30 20.81 5.30 12.97
CA GLN A 30 20.48 4.08 12.23
C GLN A 30 19.56 4.44 11.07
N THR A 31 19.98 4.16 9.84
CA THR A 31 19.23 4.52 8.63
C THR A 31 17.89 3.79 8.55
N PHE A 32 17.83 2.54 8.96
CA PHE A 32 16.58 1.82 9.21
C PHE A 32 16.67 1.06 10.52
N GLY A 33 15.58 1.03 11.29
CA GLY A 33 15.42 0.12 12.41
C GLY A 33 15.30 -1.35 12.00
N GLU A 34 15.25 -2.25 12.98
CA GLU A 34 15.16 -3.70 12.74
C GLU A 34 13.77 -4.16 12.27
N SER A 35 12.71 -3.41 12.61
CA SER A 35 11.32 -3.76 12.31
C SER A 35 11.01 -3.66 10.81
N GLU A 36 10.23 -4.58 10.28
CA GLU A 36 9.76 -4.47 8.89
C GLU A 36 8.84 -3.25 8.70
N ILE A 37 9.05 -2.52 7.60
CA ILE A 37 8.22 -1.38 7.24
C ILE A 37 7.20 -1.83 6.22
N ARG A 38 5.93 -1.55 6.45
CA ARG A 38 4.81 -1.98 5.60
C ARG A 38 3.74 -0.89 5.54
N TYR A 39 2.77 -1.09 4.65
CA TYR A 39 1.62 -0.20 4.56
C TYR A 39 0.97 0.04 5.94
N GLY A 40 0.71 1.31 6.27
CA GLY A 40 0.18 1.74 7.56
C GLY A 40 1.23 1.90 8.67
N THR A 41 2.48 1.51 8.46
CA THR A 41 3.58 1.90 9.37
C THR A 41 3.75 3.42 9.32
N GLN A 42 4.11 4.02 10.45
CA GLN A 42 4.41 5.44 10.57
C GLN A 42 5.74 5.66 11.30
N GLY A 43 6.37 6.81 11.10
CA GLY A 43 7.56 7.25 11.85
C GLY A 43 8.84 7.33 11.02
N GLY A 44 9.98 7.45 11.71
CA GLY A 44 11.27 7.78 11.08
C GLY A 44 11.73 6.78 10.02
N ASP A 45 11.48 5.48 10.23
CA ASP A 45 11.81 4.43 9.25
C ASP A 45 11.06 4.61 7.92
N VAL A 46 9.81 5.07 7.97
CA VAL A 46 8.99 5.35 6.79
C VAL A 46 9.47 6.62 6.11
N TYR A 47 9.82 7.64 6.90
CA TYR A 47 10.38 8.88 6.39
C TYR A 47 11.66 8.60 5.59
N GLU A 48 12.55 7.76 6.14
CA GLU A 48 13.75 7.31 5.43
C GLU A 48 13.40 6.56 4.14
N LEU A 49 12.46 5.62 4.21
CA LEU A 49 12.02 4.83 3.05
C LEU A 49 11.53 5.74 1.91
N GLN A 50 10.62 6.67 2.24
CA GLN A 50 10.06 7.63 1.29
C GLN A 50 11.14 8.52 0.70
N GLY A 51 12.05 9.04 1.52
CA GLY A 51 13.16 9.88 1.08
C GLY A 51 14.09 9.17 0.08
N ARG A 52 14.48 7.92 0.38
CA ARG A 52 15.31 7.10 -0.52
C ARG A 52 14.56 6.74 -1.80
N LEU A 53 13.29 6.34 -1.72
CA LEU A 53 12.47 6.08 -2.90
C LEU A 53 12.30 7.34 -3.77
N LYS A 54 12.22 8.52 -3.13
CA LYS A 54 12.12 9.82 -3.83
C LYS A 54 13.41 10.18 -4.53
N LEU A 55 14.57 9.99 -3.88
CA LEU A 55 15.88 10.19 -4.49
C LEU A 55 16.09 9.31 -5.74
N LEU A 56 15.58 8.08 -5.70
CA LEU A 56 15.62 7.15 -6.83
C LEU A 56 14.55 7.41 -7.90
N GLY A 57 13.65 8.37 -7.69
CA GLY A 57 12.57 8.72 -8.62
C GLY A 57 11.35 7.80 -8.59
N PHE A 58 11.28 6.84 -7.66
CA PHE A 58 10.11 5.96 -7.51
C PHE A 58 8.96 6.63 -6.77
N TYR A 59 9.26 7.57 -5.85
CA TYR A 59 8.26 8.23 -5.00
C TYR A 59 8.18 9.72 -5.31
N LYS A 60 6.96 10.22 -5.56
CA LYS A 60 6.70 11.62 -5.92
C LYS A 60 5.97 12.40 -4.83
N GLY A 61 5.30 11.69 -3.92
CA GLY A 61 4.60 12.27 -2.78
C GLY A 61 5.53 12.90 -1.74
N ASP A 62 4.93 13.44 -0.69
CA ASP A 62 5.65 14.08 0.40
C ASP A 62 6.34 13.06 1.31
N VAL A 63 7.50 13.43 1.84
CA VAL A 63 8.25 12.62 2.80
C VAL A 63 7.72 13.01 4.17
N ASP A 64 6.63 12.39 4.58
CA ASP A 64 5.86 12.72 5.79
C ASP A 64 6.02 11.68 6.91
N GLY A 65 6.64 10.54 6.61
CA GLY A 65 6.79 9.44 7.56
C GLY A 65 5.53 8.58 7.70
N ASP A 66 4.56 8.72 6.80
CA ASP A 66 3.33 7.93 6.78
C ASP A 66 3.31 6.96 5.59
N PHE A 67 3.29 5.65 5.86
CA PHE A 67 3.37 4.66 4.79
C PHE A 67 1.98 4.48 4.18
N GLY A 68 1.65 5.41 3.30
CA GLY A 68 0.42 5.44 2.52
C GLY A 68 0.51 4.68 1.19
N TYR A 69 -0.49 4.90 0.35
CA TYR A 69 -0.64 4.20 -0.93
C TYR A 69 0.48 4.52 -1.91
N GLU A 70 0.86 5.80 -2.02
CA GLU A 70 1.92 6.21 -2.92
C GLU A 70 3.26 5.57 -2.52
N THR A 71 3.57 5.50 -1.22
CA THR A 71 4.76 4.81 -0.70
C THR A 71 4.73 3.31 -1.02
N LEU A 72 3.55 2.66 -0.92
CA LEU A 72 3.38 1.25 -1.28
C LEU A 72 3.65 0.99 -2.76
N GLN A 73 3.09 1.80 -3.65
CA GLN A 73 3.29 1.64 -5.09
C GLN A 73 4.75 1.87 -5.45
N SER A 74 5.36 2.94 -4.93
CA SER A 74 6.78 3.24 -5.12
C SER A 74 7.68 2.12 -4.64
N LEU A 75 7.37 1.53 -3.48
CA LEU A 75 8.13 0.40 -2.95
C LEU A 75 7.97 -0.85 -3.83
N LYS A 76 6.76 -1.15 -4.29
CA LYS A 76 6.51 -2.30 -5.18
C LYS A 76 7.20 -2.13 -6.53
N THR A 77 7.16 -0.93 -7.12
CA THR A 77 7.88 -0.62 -8.36
C THR A 77 9.39 -0.75 -8.16
N PHE A 78 9.93 -0.24 -7.03
CA PHE A 78 11.33 -0.45 -6.67
C PHE A 78 11.66 -1.95 -6.54
N GLN A 79 10.86 -2.71 -5.81
CA GLN A 79 11.05 -4.16 -5.66
C GLN A 79 11.07 -4.87 -7.01
N GLN A 80 10.14 -4.52 -7.91
CA GLN A 80 10.07 -5.06 -9.26
C GLN A 80 11.32 -4.71 -10.09
N GLN A 81 11.72 -3.44 -10.10
CA GLN A 81 12.87 -2.95 -10.88
C GLN A 81 14.18 -3.63 -10.49
N PHE A 82 14.34 -3.96 -9.21
CA PHE A 82 15.55 -4.60 -8.69
C PHE A 82 15.42 -6.13 -8.55
N GLY A 83 14.41 -6.75 -9.17
CA GLY A 83 14.25 -8.21 -9.23
C GLY A 83 14.00 -8.85 -7.87
N MET A 84 13.38 -8.12 -6.94
CA MET A 84 13.01 -8.60 -5.62
C MET A 84 11.58 -9.12 -5.59
N LYS A 85 11.21 -9.78 -4.50
CA LYS A 85 9.82 -10.14 -4.24
C LYS A 85 8.98 -8.86 -4.10
N VAL A 86 7.91 -8.73 -4.90
CA VAL A 86 7.03 -7.55 -4.97
C VAL A 86 5.89 -7.68 -3.95
N ASP A 87 6.23 -7.72 -2.67
CA ASP A 87 5.26 -7.87 -1.57
C ASP A 87 4.88 -6.54 -0.90
N GLY A 88 5.54 -5.43 -1.25
CA GLY A 88 5.29 -4.12 -0.65
C GLY A 88 5.75 -4.01 0.80
N ILE A 89 6.68 -4.86 1.22
CA ILE A 89 7.27 -4.87 2.56
C ILE A 89 8.75 -4.50 2.45
N ALA A 90 9.16 -3.44 3.15
CA ALA A 90 10.56 -3.10 3.31
C ALA A 90 11.15 -3.91 4.48
N GLY A 91 11.40 -5.18 4.21
CA GLY A 91 12.18 -6.07 5.07
C GLY A 91 13.69 -5.90 4.86
N GLY A 92 14.50 -6.69 5.58
CA GLY A 92 15.97 -6.53 5.60
C GLY A 92 16.61 -6.45 4.20
N LYS A 93 16.24 -7.34 3.27
CA LYS A 93 16.77 -7.33 1.89
C LYS A 93 16.43 -6.04 1.13
N THR A 94 15.19 -5.57 1.24
CA THR A 94 14.73 -4.35 0.58
C THR A 94 15.39 -3.11 1.17
N LYS A 95 15.53 -3.05 2.50
CA LYS A 95 16.25 -1.97 3.21
C LYS A 95 17.72 -1.88 2.80
N VAL A 96 18.41 -3.03 2.76
CA VAL A 96 19.80 -3.09 2.26
C VAL A 96 19.86 -2.59 0.82
N LYS A 97 18.94 -3.02 -0.05
CA LYS A 97 18.97 -2.59 -1.44
C LYS A 97 18.72 -1.09 -1.63
N LEU A 98 17.79 -0.53 -0.86
CA LEU A 98 17.55 0.92 -0.83
C LEU A 98 18.82 1.65 -0.40
N TRP A 99 19.44 1.23 0.70
CA TRP A 99 20.67 1.83 1.18
C TRP A 99 21.81 1.76 0.15
N GLU A 100 22.03 0.61 -0.48
CA GLU A 100 23.05 0.44 -1.52
C GLU A 100 22.84 1.39 -2.71
N ALA A 101 21.58 1.57 -3.13
CA ALA A 101 21.21 2.42 -4.25
C ALA A 101 21.22 3.93 -3.89
N THR A 102 21.27 4.27 -2.61
CA THR A 102 21.17 5.66 -2.12
C THR A 102 22.21 5.97 -1.04
N LYS A 103 23.46 5.58 -1.25
CA LYS A 103 24.56 5.83 -0.29
C LYS A 103 24.76 7.32 0.01
N GLU A 104 24.40 8.19 -0.92
CA GLU A 104 24.45 9.65 -0.79
C GLU A 104 23.23 10.26 -0.07
N TRP A 105 22.18 9.47 0.21
CA TRP A 105 21.01 9.98 0.92
C TRP A 105 21.36 10.32 2.37
N SER A 106 20.92 11.50 2.81
CA SER A 106 20.94 11.93 4.22
C SER A 106 19.66 12.72 4.52
N PRO A 107 18.96 12.44 5.64
CA PRO A 107 17.70 13.10 5.99
C PRO A 107 17.83 14.62 6.18
N ASP A 108 19.04 15.13 6.45
CA ASP A 108 19.35 16.57 6.60
C ASP A 108 19.54 17.33 5.27
N ARG A 109 19.43 16.66 4.11
CA ARG A 109 19.50 17.29 2.79
C ARG A 109 18.13 17.46 2.15
N THR A 110 17.18 18.14 2.81
CA THR A 110 16.02 18.66 2.08
C THR A 110 16.50 19.71 1.04
N PRO A 111 16.18 19.58 -0.25
CA PRO A 111 16.53 20.62 -1.21
C PRO A 111 15.76 21.89 -0.88
N ARG A 112 16.50 22.96 -0.58
CA ARG A 112 15.97 24.33 -0.64
C ARG A 112 15.35 24.52 -2.02
N LYS A 113 14.06 24.82 -2.06
CA LYS A 113 13.25 25.15 -3.25
C LYS A 113 14.11 25.78 -4.34
N GLY A 114 14.40 25.02 -5.40
CA GLY A 114 15.16 25.45 -6.57
C GLY A 114 16.52 24.76 -6.76
N ALA A 115 16.52 23.47 -7.12
CA ALA A 115 17.63 22.84 -7.83
C ALA A 115 17.11 21.54 -8.49
N GLU A 116 16.74 21.64 -9.77
CA GLU A 116 16.65 20.48 -10.65
C GLU A 116 18.08 19.93 -10.84
N SER A 117 18.32 18.68 -10.48
CA SER A 117 19.50 17.94 -10.95
C SER A 117 19.04 16.57 -11.45
N GLU A 118 19.28 16.35 -12.74
CA GLU A 118 18.86 15.18 -13.51
C GLU A 118 19.31 13.86 -12.87
N ALA A 119 18.34 13.03 -12.49
CA ALA A 119 18.54 11.61 -12.19
C ALA A 119 18.47 10.79 -13.49
N PRO A 120 19.22 9.67 -13.61
CA PRO A 120 19.37 8.94 -14.86
C PRO A 120 18.05 8.25 -15.28
N ALA A 121 17.71 8.39 -16.56
CA ALA A 121 16.47 7.89 -17.15
C ALA A 121 16.41 6.34 -17.21
N PRO A 122 15.24 5.73 -16.96
CA PRO A 122 15.01 4.29 -17.16
C PRO A 122 14.88 3.93 -18.65
N PRO A 123 15.26 2.71 -19.07
CA PRO A 123 15.12 2.27 -20.46
C PRO A 123 13.65 2.01 -20.84
N ALA A 124 13.29 2.49 -22.04
CA ALA A 124 11.95 2.50 -22.61
C ALA A 124 11.48 1.13 -23.13
N GLY A 125 10.17 0.87 -23.03
CA GLY A 125 9.54 -0.34 -23.59
C GLY A 125 8.00 -0.42 -23.50
N SER A 126 7.30 0.48 -24.23
CA SER A 126 6.02 0.26 -24.96
C SER A 126 4.69 0.01 -24.16
N PRO A 127 3.48 0.16 -24.76
CA PRO A 127 2.62 1.34 -24.57
C PRO A 127 1.22 1.03 -23.99
N ALA A 128 0.59 2.04 -23.38
CA ALA A 128 -0.82 2.03 -22.98
C ALA A 128 -1.71 2.61 -24.10
N PRO A 129 -2.96 2.14 -24.28
CA PRO A 129 -3.96 2.85 -25.07
C PRO A 129 -4.99 3.56 -24.18
N GLY A 130 -5.08 4.90 -24.35
CA GLY A 130 -6.27 5.59 -24.85
C GLY A 130 -7.54 5.65 -24.00
N SER A 131 -7.87 6.87 -23.60
CA SER A 131 -8.99 7.41 -22.81
C SER A 131 -10.40 7.31 -23.43
N ASN A 132 -11.44 7.49 -22.60
CA ASN A 132 -12.26 8.72 -22.66
C ASN A 132 -13.22 8.91 -21.46
N GLU A 133 -13.33 10.18 -21.08
CA GLU A 133 -14.05 10.80 -19.96
C GLU A 133 -15.57 10.96 -20.21
N ALA A 134 -16.35 11.10 -19.13
CA ALA A 134 -17.44 12.07 -19.05
C ALA A 134 -17.77 12.40 -17.58
N ALA A 135 -17.85 13.70 -17.30
CA ALA A 135 -17.96 14.34 -15.99
C ALA A 135 -19.41 14.56 -15.51
N GLY A 136 -19.57 14.83 -14.20
CA GLY A 136 -20.78 15.40 -13.62
C GLY A 136 -20.69 15.57 -12.10
N GLN A 137 -20.25 16.75 -11.65
CA GLN A 137 -20.25 17.21 -10.25
C GLN A 137 -21.63 17.75 -9.82
N GLU A 138 -22.03 17.52 -8.57
CA GLU A 138 -22.66 18.57 -7.76
C GLU A 138 -22.39 18.35 -6.26
N ASN A 139 -22.27 19.46 -5.52
CA ASN A 139 -21.62 19.62 -4.21
C ASN A 139 -22.60 19.68 -3.02
N ALA A 140 -22.01 19.49 -1.82
CA ALA A 140 -22.33 20.07 -0.49
C ALA A 140 -23.08 19.18 0.54
N PRO A 141 -22.95 19.44 1.87
CA PRO A 141 -21.71 19.39 2.66
C PRO A 141 -21.81 18.59 3.99
N ALA A 142 -20.64 18.13 4.47
CA ALA A 142 -20.19 17.85 5.85
C ALA A 142 -21.10 17.15 6.88
N LYS A 143 -20.61 16.00 7.40
CA LYS A 143 -20.34 15.86 8.84
C LYS A 143 -19.32 14.74 9.10
N GLU A 144 -18.14 15.15 9.57
CA GLU A 144 -17.17 14.27 10.20
C GLU A 144 -17.81 13.61 11.43
N ALA A 145 -17.91 12.28 11.40
CA ALA A 145 -18.11 11.48 12.58
C ALA A 145 -17.01 10.42 12.61
N SER A 146 -16.15 10.54 13.62
CA SER A 146 -15.18 9.56 14.06
C SER A 146 -15.79 8.15 14.05
N GLY A 147 -15.38 7.32 13.09
CA GLY A 147 -15.90 5.97 12.88
C GLY A 147 -14.81 4.92 13.07
N ASN A 148 -14.37 4.71 14.31
CA ASN A 148 -13.42 3.64 14.65
C ASN A 148 -14.04 2.52 15.53
N GLU A 149 -15.37 2.41 15.58
CA GLU A 149 -16.07 1.38 16.38
C GLU A 149 -16.93 0.39 15.57
N LEU A 150 -16.69 0.22 14.27
CA LEU A 150 -17.49 -0.72 13.47
C LEU A 150 -16.84 -2.12 13.28
N TYR A 151 -15.62 -2.35 13.75
CA TYR A 151 -14.83 -3.54 13.38
C TYR A 151 -14.25 -4.35 14.56
N SER A 152 -14.74 -4.16 15.79
CA SER A 152 -14.33 -4.99 16.93
C SER A 152 -15.11 -6.32 16.97
N GLY A 153 -14.69 -7.29 16.16
CA GLY A 153 -15.22 -8.65 16.20
C GLY A 153 -14.27 -9.61 15.50
N SER A 154 -13.65 -10.52 16.25
CA SER A 154 -12.76 -11.55 15.70
C SER A 154 -13.46 -12.30 14.56
N ASN A 155 -12.97 -12.10 13.33
CA ASN A 155 -13.43 -12.89 12.19
C ASN A 155 -12.66 -14.23 12.19
N ASN A 156 -13.35 -15.33 11.87
CA ASN A 156 -12.77 -16.68 11.90
C ASN A 156 -11.64 -16.91 10.87
N LEU A 157 -11.36 -15.92 10.00
CA LEU A 157 -10.33 -15.95 8.96
C LEU A 157 -9.07 -15.15 9.33
N GLY A 158 -9.04 -14.47 10.49
CA GLY A 158 -7.89 -13.68 10.93
C GLY A 158 -7.61 -12.45 10.05
N LEU A 159 -8.63 -11.92 9.39
CA LEU A 159 -8.52 -10.71 8.57
C LEU A 159 -8.43 -9.47 9.46
N SER A 160 -7.53 -8.57 9.09
CA SER A 160 -7.35 -7.30 9.78
C SER A 160 -8.49 -6.32 9.49
N ASP A 161 -8.63 -5.29 10.32
CA ASP A 161 -9.55 -4.16 10.03
C ASP A 161 -9.26 -3.51 8.68
N GLN A 162 -8.00 -3.54 8.25
CA GLN A 162 -7.60 -3.04 6.94
C GLN A 162 -8.13 -3.92 5.80
N ASP A 163 -8.06 -5.24 5.95
CA ASP A 163 -8.65 -6.17 4.98
C ASP A 163 -10.16 -5.98 4.88
N MET A 164 -10.83 -5.74 6.02
CA MET A 164 -12.26 -5.43 6.06
C MET A 164 -12.60 -4.17 5.27
N LYS A 165 -11.83 -3.09 5.44
CA LYS A 165 -12.00 -1.82 4.72
C LYS A 165 -11.77 -2.00 3.21
N LEU A 166 -10.68 -2.69 2.84
CA LEU A 166 -10.36 -2.98 1.44
C LEU A 166 -11.48 -3.78 0.76
N MET A 167 -11.95 -4.85 1.42
CA MET A 167 -13.06 -5.65 0.91
C MET A 167 -14.32 -4.82 0.74
N ALA A 168 -14.68 -4.00 1.73
CA ALA A 168 -15.90 -3.21 1.67
C ALA A 168 -15.85 -2.17 0.55
N ASN A 169 -14.72 -1.49 0.34
CA ASN A 169 -14.55 -0.54 -0.75
C ASN A 169 -14.54 -1.23 -2.13
N ALA A 170 -13.89 -2.39 -2.25
CA ALA A 170 -13.94 -3.21 -3.46
C ALA A 170 -15.38 -3.65 -3.77
N VAL A 171 -16.08 -4.21 -2.79
CA VAL A 171 -17.49 -4.61 -2.93
C VAL A 171 -18.37 -3.44 -3.33
N PHE A 172 -18.17 -2.27 -2.70
CA PHE A 172 -18.95 -1.09 -3.03
C PHE A 172 -18.71 -0.64 -4.48
N GLY A 173 -17.47 -0.58 -4.94
CA GLY A 173 -17.17 -0.21 -6.34
C GLY A 173 -17.81 -1.16 -7.35
N GLU A 174 -17.80 -2.46 -7.06
CA GLU A 174 -18.29 -3.49 -7.98
C GLU A 174 -19.81 -3.67 -7.95
N SER A 175 -20.48 -3.30 -6.86
CA SER A 175 -21.89 -3.66 -6.65
C SER A 175 -22.75 -2.53 -6.10
N ARG A 176 -22.30 -1.28 -6.25
CA ARG A 176 -23.12 -0.11 -5.91
C ARG A 176 -24.43 -0.13 -6.71
N GLY A 177 -25.56 -0.11 -6.00
CA GLY A 177 -26.90 -0.14 -6.60
C GLY A 177 -27.42 -1.55 -6.92
N GLU A 178 -26.63 -2.59 -6.69
CA GLU A 178 -27.09 -3.99 -6.78
C GLU A 178 -27.95 -4.37 -5.56
N PRO A 179 -28.82 -5.39 -5.68
CA PRO A 179 -29.51 -5.95 -4.52
C PRO A 179 -28.51 -6.40 -3.46
N TYR A 180 -28.89 -6.34 -2.18
CA TYR A 180 -27.99 -6.66 -1.06
C TYR A 180 -27.29 -8.03 -1.21
N VAL A 181 -28.02 -9.05 -1.68
CA VAL A 181 -27.45 -10.38 -1.96
C VAL A 181 -26.36 -10.37 -3.04
N GLY A 182 -26.42 -9.42 -3.99
CA GLY A 182 -25.37 -9.20 -4.99
C GLY A 182 -24.09 -8.60 -4.39
N GLN A 183 -24.20 -7.75 -3.38
CA GLN A 183 -23.04 -7.22 -2.66
C GLN A 183 -22.34 -8.32 -1.84
N ILE A 184 -23.13 -9.18 -1.18
CA ILE A 184 -22.60 -10.37 -0.48
C ILE A 184 -21.92 -11.31 -1.49
N ALA A 185 -22.50 -11.47 -2.69
CA ALA A 185 -21.93 -12.31 -3.74
C ALA A 185 -20.53 -11.85 -4.19
N VAL A 186 -20.30 -10.55 -4.36
CA VAL A 186 -18.96 -10.01 -4.67
C VAL A 186 -17.99 -10.25 -3.51
N ALA A 187 -18.41 -10.02 -2.26
CA ALA A 187 -17.59 -10.30 -1.08
C ALA A 187 -17.20 -11.78 -0.99
N ALA A 188 -18.14 -12.69 -1.27
CA ALA A 188 -17.91 -14.13 -1.30
C ALA A 188 -16.90 -14.51 -2.40
N VAL A 189 -16.96 -13.90 -3.58
CA VAL A 189 -15.98 -14.11 -4.65
C VAL A 189 -14.57 -13.73 -4.19
N ILE A 190 -14.38 -12.60 -3.49
CA ILE A 190 -13.07 -12.23 -2.92
C ILE A 190 -12.56 -13.34 -1.99
N LEU A 191 -13.40 -13.82 -1.08
CA LEU A 191 -13.03 -14.88 -0.13
C LEU A 191 -12.76 -16.22 -0.83
N ASN A 192 -13.51 -16.53 -1.89
CA ASN A 192 -13.30 -17.74 -2.70
C ASN A 192 -11.97 -17.68 -3.46
N ARG A 193 -11.58 -16.51 -3.96
CA ARG A 193 -10.26 -16.29 -4.54
C ARG A 193 -9.16 -16.49 -3.50
N VAL A 194 -9.29 -15.87 -2.32
CA VAL A 194 -8.29 -16.05 -1.22
C VAL A 194 -8.09 -17.53 -0.85
N LYS A 195 -9.16 -18.34 -0.89
CA LYS A 195 -9.12 -19.78 -0.61
C LYS A 195 -8.62 -20.65 -1.77
N SER A 196 -8.60 -20.11 -2.98
CA SER A 196 -8.28 -20.86 -4.20
C SER A 196 -6.79 -20.79 -4.53
N ALA A 197 -6.19 -21.94 -4.87
CA ALA A 197 -4.79 -22.01 -5.29
C ALA A 197 -4.49 -21.26 -6.60
N SER A 198 -5.51 -20.88 -7.38
CA SER A 198 -5.37 -20.13 -8.63
C SER A 198 -5.21 -18.62 -8.42
N PHE A 199 -5.29 -18.14 -7.19
CA PHE A 199 -5.25 -16.72 -6.84
C PHE A 199 -4.30 -16.47 -5.67
N PRO A 200 -3.91 -15.21 -5.42
CA PRO A 200 -3.22 -14.85 -4.19
C PRO A 200 -4.00 -15.27 -2.95
N ASN A 201 -3.29 -15.71 -1.92
CA ASN A 201 -3.87 -16.22 -0.68
C ASN A 201 -4.08 -15.15 0.40
N THR A 202 -4.16 -13.87 0.00
CA THR A 202 -4.45 -12.74 0.90
C THR A 202 -5.48 -11.81 0.26
N VAL A 203 -6.30 -11.15 1.08
CA VAL A 203 -7.31 -10.19 0.62
C VAL A 203 -6.68 -9.08 -0.23
N SER A 204 -5.62 -8.46 0.28
CA SER A 204 -4.85 -7.46 -0.46
C SER A 204 -4.32 -8.02 -1.78
N GLY A 205 -3.75 -9.24 -1.77
CA GLY A 205 -3.25 -9.88 -2.98
C GLY A 205 -4.32 -10.05 -4.05
N VAL A 206 -5.53 -10.45 -3.67
CA VAL A 206 -6.69 -10.60 -4.57
C VAL A 206 -7.20 -9.26 -5.08
N ILE A 207 -7.38 -8.28 -4.19
CA ILE A 207 -7.96 -6.98 -4.53
C ILE A 207 -7.05 -6.19 -5.47
N PHE A 208 -5.73 -6.24 -5.25
CA PHE A 208 -4.76 -5.50 -6.06
C PHE A 208 -4.27 -6.26 -7.30
N GLN A 209 -4.91 -7.37 -7.69
CA GLN A 209 -4.62 -7.96 -8.99
C GLN A 209 -4.99 -6.96 -10.10
N PRO A 210 -4.12 -6.78 -11.12
CA PRO A 210 -4.39 -5.82 -12.20
C PRO A 210 -5.75 -6.05 -12.85
N GLY A 211 -6.59 -5.01 -12.86
CA GLY A 211 -7.92 -5.04 -13.48
C GLY A 211 -8.97 -5.89 -12.76
N ALA A 212 -8.71 -6.36 -11.54
CA ALA A 212 -9.65 -7.23 -10.82
C ALA A 212 -10.81 -6.46 -10.16
N PHE A 213 -10.59 -5.22 -9.73
CA PHE A 213 -11.57 -4.37 -9.05
C PHE A 213 -11.42 -2.92 -9.51
N THR A 214 -12.52 -2.32 -9.96
CA THR A 214 -12.60 -0.93 -10.44
C THR A 214 -12.22 0.08 -9.35
N ALA A 215 -12.65 -0.16 -8.11
CA ALA A 215 -12.34 0.70 -6.95
C ALA A 215 -10.84 0.96 -6.74
N VAL A 216 -9.97 0.03 -7.18
CA VAL A 216 -8.51 0.23 -7.13
C VAL A 216 -8.06 1.25 -8.17
N ALA A 217 -8.53 1.11 -9.42
CA ALA A 217 -8.20 2.02 -10.51
C ALA A 217 -8.80 3.43 -10.28
N ASP A 218 -10.00 3.50 -9.72
CA ASP A 218 -10.73 4.74 -9.46
C ASP A 218 -10.29 5.45 -8.17
N GLY A 219 -9.28 4.90 -7.47
CA GLY A 219 -8.76 5.43 -6.21
C GLY A 219 -9.72 5.33 -5.00
N GLN A 220 -10.89 4.71 -5.18
CA GLN A 220 -11.93 4.60 -4.16
C GLN A 220 -11.61 3.56 -3.07
N ILE A 221 -10.59 2.71 -3.29
CA ILE A 221 -10.23 1.61 -2.39
C ILE A 221 -9.79 2.07 -0.99
N TRP A 222 -9.43 3.34 -0.81
CA TRP A 222 -8.92 3.91 0.45
C TRP A 222 -9.92 4.80 1.19
N LEU A 223 -11.15 4.91 0.69
CA LEU A 223 -12.17 5.76 1.31
C LEU A 223 -12.76 5.13 2.57
N THR A 224 -13.54 5.92 3.29
CA THR A 224 -14.37 5.38 4.38
C THR A 224 -15.37 4.38 3.78
N PRO A 225 -15.39 3.13 4.27
CA PRO A 225 -16.29 2.12 3.72
C PRO A 225 -17.77 2.50 3.83
N ASN A 226 -18.53 2.12 2.81
CA ASN A 226 -19.97 2.18 2.87
C ASN A 226 -20.51 1.12 3.85
N ASP A 227 -21.43 1.51 4.74
CA ASP A 227 -21.98 0.64 5.79
C ASP A 227 -22.64 -0.64 5.24
N VAL A 228 -23.35 -0.54 4.11
CA VAL A 228 -24.03 -1.68 3.49
C VAL A 228 -23.01 -2.66 2.93
N ALA A 229 -21.98 -2.16 2.25
CA ALA A 229 -20.90 -3.00 1.74
C ALA A 229 -20.10 -3.65 2.87
N SER A 230 -19.81 -2.91 3.95
CA SER A 230 -19.17 -3.48 5.15
C SER A 230 -20.00 -4.58 5.80
N LYS A 231 -21.33 -4.41 5.85
CA LYS A 231 -22.24 -5.45 6.35
C LYS A 231 -22.24 -6.68 5.43
N ALA A 232 -22.26 -6.49 4.11
CA ALA A 232 -22.20 -7.57 3.15
C ALA A 232 -20.90 -8.40 3.26
N VAL A 233 -19.77 -7.72 3.50
CA VAL A 233 -18.48 -8.38 3.79
C VAL A 233 -18.56 -9.24 5.05
N LYS A 234 -19.16 -8.72 6.12
CA LYS A 234 -19.36 -9.50 7.37
C LYS A 234 -20.24 -10.73 7.15
N ASP A 235 -21.32 -10.61 6.38
CA ASP A 235 -22.21 -11.74 6.08
C ASP A 235 -21.48 -12.83 5.27
N ALA A 236 -20.67 -12.44 4.28
CA ALA A 236 -19.83 -13.39 3.54
C ALA A 236 -18.78 -14.08 4.43
N LEU A 237 -18.18 -13.33 5.36
CA LEU A 237 -17.21 -13.87 6.33
C LEU A 237 -17.83 -14.85 7.32
N ASN A 238 -19.11 -14.64 7.67
CA ASN A 238 -19.89 -15.58 8.47
C ASN A 238 -20.31 -16.83 7.69
N GLY A 239 -19.86 -16.97 6.44
CA GLY A 239 -20.02 -18.17 5.63
C GLY A 239 -21.17 -18.11 4.62
N TYR A 240 -21.86 -16.96 4.50
CA TYR A 240 -22.92 -16.85 3.50
C TYR A 240 -22.35 -16.59 2.10
N ASP A 241 -22.29 -17.62 1.28
CA ASP A 241 -21.91 -17.53 -0.13
C ASP A 241 -23.13 -17.80 -1.04
N PRO A 242 -23.81 -16.77 -1.54
CA PRO A 242 -24.94 -16.94 -2.46
C PRO A 242 -24.52 -17.42 -3.86
N THR A 243 -23.22 -17.38 -4.21
CA THR A 243 -22.71 -17.73 -5.53
C THR A 243 -22.50 -19.23 -5.71
N GLY A 244 -22.26 -19.96 -4.61
CA GLY A 244 -21.95 -21.40 -4.66
C GLY A 244 -20.48 -21.68 -5.03
N GLY A 245 -19.56 -20.86 -4.52
CA GLY A 245 -18.11 -21.02 -4.72
C GLY A 245 -17.58 -20.40 -6.01
N CYS A 246 -18.25 -19.40 -6.58
CA CYS A 246 -17.77 -18.73 -7.78
C CYS A 246 -16.52 -17.89 -7.49
N THR A 247 -15.63 -17.78 -8.47
CA THR A 247 -14.40 -16.98 -8.42
C THR A 247 -14.37 -15.87 -9.47
N TYR A 248 -15.37 -15.84 -10.36
CA TYR A 248 -15.55 -14.84 -11.39
C TYR A 248 -16.98 -14.35 -11.44
N TYR A 249 -17.17 -13.14 -11.95
CA TYR A 249 -18.47 -12.60 -12.33
C TYR A 249 -18.29 -11.60 -13.47
N PHE A 250 -19.38 -11.31 -14.18
CA PHE A 250 -19.41 -10.25 -15.20
C PHE A 250 -20.82 -9.73 -15.41
N ASN A 251 -20.93 -8.50 -15.93
CA ASN A 251 -22.20 -7.96 -16.41
C ASN A 251 -22.38 -8.35 -17.88
N PRO A 252 -23.41 -9.15 -18.25
CA PRO A 252 -23.61 -9.61 -19.62
C PRO A 252 -23.96 -8.48 -20.60
N GLU A 253 -24.39 -7.32 -20.11
CA GLU A 253 -24.69 -6.15 -20.94
C GLU A 253 -23.42 -5.42 -21.39
N THR A 254 -22.33 -5.50 -20.63
CA THR A 254 -21.11 -4.72 -20.87
C THR A 254 -19.86 -5.57 -21.13
N ALA A 255 -19.89 -6.87 -20.80
CA ALA A 255 -18.73 -7.74 -20.91
C ALA A 255 -18.41 -8.10 -22.37
N THR A 256 -17.22 -7.73 -22.81
CA THR A 256 -16.70 -8.00 -24.16
C THR A 256 -15.70 -9.16 -24.23
N SER A 257 -15.22 -9.66 -23.10
CA SER A 257 -14.18 -10.70 -23.04
C SER A 257 -14.71 -12.08 -23.45
N ALA A 258 -14.30 -12.61 -24.60
CA ALA A 258 -14.69 -13.97 -25.02
C ALA A 258 -14.32 -15.05 -23.97
N TRP A 259 -13.22 -14.84 -23.24
CA TRP A 259 -12.81 -15.75 -22.18
C TRP A 259 -13.82 -15.80 -21.02
N ILE A 260 -14.38 -14.67 -20.58
CA ILE A 260 -15.33 -14.69 -19.46
C ILE A 260 -16.63 -15.41 -19.84
N TRP A 261 -17.07 -15.26 -21.08
CA TRP A 261 -18.23 -15.96 -21.63
C TRP A 261 -18.05 -17.48 -21.75
N SER A 262 -16.79 -17.95 -21.81
CA SER A 262 -16.48 -19.39 -21.83
C SER A 262 -16.50 -20.06 -20.45
N ARG A 263 -16.57 -19.28 -19.36
CA ARG A 263 -16.58 -19.83 -18.01
C ARG A 263 -17.92 -20.52 -17.73
N PRO A 264 -17.95 -21.65 -17.00
CA PRO A 264 -19.20 -22.26 -16.55
C PRO A 264 -20.03 -21.28 -15.71
N GLN A 265 -21.16 -20.85 -16.26
CA GLN A 265 -22.09 -19.93 -15.63
C GLN A 265 -22.92 -20.68 -14.59
N VAL A 266 -22.98 -20.17 -13.37
CA VAL A 266 -23.67 -20.83 -12.24
C VAL A 266 -25.03 -20.21 -12.00
N LYS A 267 -25.10 -18.88 -11.90
CA LYS A 267 -26.34 -18.13 -11.67
C LYS A 267 -26.15 -16.64 -11.95
N GLN A 268 -27.27 -15.93 -12.08
CA GLN A 268 -27.31 -14.48 -12.15
C GLN A 268 -27.90 -13.90 -10.85
N ILE A 269 -27.27 -12.87 -10.30
CA ILE A 269 -27.76 -12.10 -9.17
C ILE A 269 -27.64 -10.61 -9.54
N GLY A 270 -28.77 -9.92 -9.62
CA GLY A 270 -28.81 -8.56 -10.14
C GLY A 270 -28.27 -8.52 -11.58
N LYS A 271 -27.33 -7.62 -11.85
CA LYS A 271 -26.69 -7.46 -13.15
C LYS A 271 -25.53 -8.41 -13.39
N HIS A 272 -25.11 -9.20 -12.40
CA HIS A 272 -23.92 -10.05 -12.52
C HIS A 272 -24.25 -11.52 -12.72
N ILE A 273 -23.63 -12.13 -13.73
CA ILE A 273 -23.54 -13.59 -13.89
C ILE A 273 -22.28 -14.06 -13.16
N PHE A 274 -22.44 -15.01 -12.23
CA PHE A 274 -21.36 -15.60 -11.43
C PHE A 274 -20.91 -16.95 -12.01
N CYS A 275 -19.60 -17.15 -12.08
CA CYS A 275 -18.98 -18.25 -12.82
C CYS A 275 -17.84 -18.93 -12.04
N LYS A 276 -17.51 -20.16 -12.43
CA LYS A 276 -16.34 -20.90 -11.94
C LYS A 276 -15.18 -20.85 -12.91
#